data_AF-A0AA95KA77-F1
#
_entry.id   AF-A0AA95KA77-F1
#
_cell.length_a   1.000
_cell.length_b   1.000
_cell.length_c   1.000
_cell.angle_alpha   90.00
_cell.angle_beta   90.00
_cell.angle_gamma   90.00
#
_symmetry.space_group_name_H-M   'P 1'
#
loop_
_entity.id
_entity.type
_entity.pdbx_description
1 polymer ?
#
loop_
_entity_poly.entity_id
_entity_poly.type
_entity_poly.pdbx_seq_one_letter_code
_entity_poly.pdbx_strand_id
1 'polypeptide(L)'
;MGVIKSCEVRIKYLQIYQAAFDEVVATYDEIGVLSDVKLRLSPIDEIALSSWSSDWMGKSSKHKHGKWDWKKIVTKRLKRCKKFDLAIWGNGILCGLSLGMVSKGKKTIRMDFLQACPVKHPLEKQIAEIAVAIAAGQRVGAEHVAIFNPINKDVENHYKKLGFVRKKIYNRYLRNVMYKAIPSKS
;
A
#
# COMPACT_ATOMS: atom_id res chain seq x y z
N MET A 1 -31.46 -1.56 8.96
CA MET A 1 -30.12 -1.72 8.36
C MET A 1 -29.78 -0.44 7.61
N GLY A 2 -28.80 0.33 8.09
CA GLY A 2 -28.43 1.60 7.47
C GLY A 2 -27.71 1.37 6.15
N VAL A 3 -28.35 1.72 5.04
CA VAL A 3 -27.72 1.81 3.72
C VAL A 3 -26.52 2.76 3.85
N ILE A 4 -25.31 2.23 3.70
CA ILE A 4 -24.10 3.04 3.67
C ILE A 4 -24.22 3.90 2.41
N LYS A 5 -24.64 5.16 2.55
CA LYS A 5 -24.62 6.13 1.45
C LYS A 5 -23.25 6.06 0.79
N SER A 6 -23.22 5.65 -0.47
CA SER A 6 -21.99 5.60 -1.25
C SER A 6 -21.39 7.00 -1.21
N CYS A 7 -20.16 7.09 -0.69
CA CYS A 7 -19.47 8.36 -0.65
C CYS A 7 -18.97 8.63 -2.07
N GLU A 8 -19.52 9.60 -2.79
CA GLU A 8 -19.06 9.99 -4.14
C GLU A 8 -17.54 10.24 -4.18
N VAL A 9 -17.00 10.77 -3.08
CA VAL A 9 -15.55 10.93 -2.89
C VAL A 9 -14.82 9.58 -2.99
N ARG A 10 -15.37 8.49 -2.46
CA ARG A 10 -14.76 7.16 -2.57
C ARG A 10 -14.76 6.68 -4.02
N ILE A 11 -15.83 6.88 -4.77
CA ILE A 11 -15.91 6.51 -6.20
C ILE A 11 -14.79 7.21 -6.97
N LYS A 12 -14.65 8.53 -6.79
CA LYS A 12 -13.57 9.32 -7.40
C LYS A 12 -12.18 8.78 -7.04
N TYR A 13 -11.92 8.50 -5.77
CA TYR A 13 -10.62 8.00 -5.35
C TYR A 13 -10.36 6.57 -5.83
N LEU A 14 -11.38 5.72 -5.94
CA LEU A 14 -11.27 4.38 -6.53
C LEU A 14 -10.83 4.44 -7.99
N GLN A 15 -11.43 5.32 -8.79
CA GLN A 15 -11.02 5.52 -10.20
C GLN A 15 -9.56 5.98 -10.29
N ILE A 16 -9.16 6.89 -9.42
CA ILE A 16 -7.78 7.37 -9.34
C ILE A 16 -6.81 6.23 -8.99
N TYR A 17 -7.15 5.40 -8.02
CA TYR A 17 -6.30 4.26 -7.65
C TYR A 17 -6.27 3.20 -8.74
N GLN A 18 -7.40 2.91 -9.38
CA GLN A 18 -7.45 1.97 -10.49
C GLN A 18 -6.54 2.42 -11.64
N ALA A 19 -6.58 3.71 -12.01
CA ALA A 19 -5.68 4.24 -13.03
C ALA A 19 -4.19 4.09 -12.64
N ALA A 20 -3.85 4.29 -11.37
CA ALA A 20 -2.48 4.06 -10.88
C ALA A 20 -2.10 2.57 -10.86
N PHE A 21 -3.06 1.69 -10.61
CA PHE A 21 -2.86 0.24 -10.65
C PHE A 21 -2.54 -0.20 -12.08
N ASP A 22 -3.36 0.25 -13.04
CA ASP A 22 -3.20 -0.08 -14.45
C ASP A 22 -1.87 0.47 -15.00
N GLU A 23 -1.50 1.70 -14.66
CA GLU A 23 -0.22 2.33 -15.06
C GLU A 23 1.00 1.53 -14.56
N VAL A 24 0.99 1.10 -13.30
CA VAL A 24 2.09 0.31 -12.73
C VAL A 24 2.12 -1.10 -13.30
N VAL A 25 0.97 -1.77 -13.49
CA VAL A 25 0.93 -3.11 -14.11
C VAL A 25 1.50 -3.03 -15.52
N ALA A 26 1.04 -2.09 -16.35
CA ALA A 26 1.54 -1.90 -17.71
C ALA A 26 3.07 -1.65 -17.73
N THR A 27 3.55 -0.81 -16.81
CA THR A 27 4.99 -0.51 -16.69
C THR A 27 5.79 -1.78 -16.32
N TYR A 28 5.32 -2.58 -15.38
CA TYR A 28 6.01 -3.80 -14.95
C TYR A 28 6.00 -4.88 -16.04
N ASP A 29 4.89 -4.99 -16.78
CA ASP A 29 4.76 -5.90 -17.91
C ASP A 29 5.69 -5.48 -19.07
N GLU A 30 5.76 -4.18 -19.39
CA GLU A 30 6.60 -3.64 -20.46
C GLU A 30 8.10 -3.83 -20.20
N ILE A 31 8.56 -3.52 -18.97
CA ILE A 31 9.98 -3.62 -18.62
C ILE A 31 10.38 -5.10 -18.37
N GLY A 32 9.42 -6.01 -18.21
CA GLY A 32 9.68 -7.44 -18.02
C GLY A 32 10.41 -7.77 -16.70
N VAL A 33 10.29 -6.91 -15.69
CA VAL A 33 11.03 -7.04 -14.41
C VAL A 33 10.58 -8.27 -13.61
N LEU A 34 9.34 -8.70 -13.79
CA LEU A 34 8.75 -9.83 -13.08
C LEU A 34 8.74 -11.07 -13.98
N SER A 35 9.86 -11.80 -14.01
CA SER A 35 10.07 -13.03 -14.80
C SER A 35 8.90 -14.01 -14.67
N ASP A 36 8.05 -14.10 -15.71
CA ASP A 36 6.87 -14.96 -15.81
C ASP A 36 5.84 -14.84 -14.65
N VAL A 37 5.82 -13.69 -13.95
CA VAL A 37 4.83 -13.44 -12.90
C VAL A 37 3.77 -12.46 -13.40
N LYS A 38 2.54 -12.96 -13.51
CA LYS A 38 1.35 -12.14 -13.79
C LYS A 38 1.01 -11.30 -12.56
N LEU A 39 1.36 -10.01 -12.61
CA LEU A 39 1.01 -9.02 -11.60
C LEU A 39 -0.48 -8.65 -11.73
N ARG A 40 -1.19 -8.63 -10.60
CA ARG A 40 -2.53 -8.04 -10.52
C ARG A 40 -2.64 -7.21 -9.26
N LEU A 41 -3.25 -6.04 -9.39
CA LEU A 41 -3.47 -5.11 -8.29
C LEU A 41 -4.97 -4.84 -8.13
N SER A 42 -5.43 -4.74 -6.89
CA SER A 42 -6.84 -4.46 -6.60
C SER A 42 -7.01 -3.72 -5.28
N PRO A 43 -8.19 -3.13 -5.01
CA PRO A 43 -8.57 -2.78 -3.64
C PRO A 43 -8.57 -4.03 -2.75
N ILE A 44 -8.55 -3.81 -1.43
CA ILE A 44 -8.73 -4.91 -0.47
C ILE A 44 -10.22 -5.22 -0.36
N ASP A 45 -10.64 -6.26 -1.04
CA ASP A 45 -12.00 -6.81 -1.07
C ASP A 45 -12.13 -8.09 -0.23
N GLU A 46 -13.28 -8.76 -0.32
CA GLU A 46 -13.53 -10.00 0.41
C GLU A 46 -12.65 -11.16 -0.07
N ILE A 47 -12.26 -11.18 -1.35
CA ILE A 47 -11.36 -12.20 -1.91
C ILE A 47 -9.95 -12.04 -1.33
N ALA A 48 -9.45 -10.79 -1.25
CA ALA A 48 -8.19 -10.47 -0.59
C ALA A 48 -8.21 -10.85 0.90
N LEU A 49 -9.29 -10.51 1.62
CA LEU A 49 -9.42 -10.83 3.03
C LEU A 49 -9.54 -12.34 3.29
N SER A 50 -10.25 -13.06 2.42
CA SER A 50 -10.35 -14.53 2.48
C SER A 50 -8.97 -15.18 2.29
N SER A 51 -8.25 -14.78 1.24
CA SER A 51 -6.89 -15.28 0.96
C SER A 51 -5.92 -14.98 2.10
N TRP A 52 -5.95 -13.76 2.65
CA TRP A 52 -5.17 -13.41 3.84
C TRP A 52 -5.49 -14.32 5.04
N SER A 53 -6.78 -14.52 5.32
CA SER A 53 -7.23 -15.32 6.47
C SER A 53 -6.80 -16.79 6.36
N SER A 54 -6.86 -17.35 5.15
CA SER A 54 -6.44 -18.73 4.86
C SER A 54 -4.92 -18.89 4.94
N ASP A 55 -4.19 -17.99 4.28
CA ASP A 55 -2.81 -18.28 3.91
C ASP A 55 -1.81 -17.63 4.86
N TRP A 56 -2.15 -16.49 5.48
CA TRP A 56 -1.21 -15.67 6.26
C TRP A 56 -1.47 -15.73 7.76
N MET A 57 -2.73 -15.90 8.17
CA MET A 57 -3.13 -15.87 9.58
C MET A 57 -2.41 -16.98 10.36
N GLY A 58 -1.86 -16.64 11.53
CA GLY A 58 -1.03 -17.55 12.33
C GLY A 58 0.42 -17.70 11.86
N LYS A 59 0.68 -17.58 10.55
CA LYS A 59 2.02 -17.79 9.94
C LYS A 59 2.94 -16.56 9.99
N SER A 60 2.37 -15.38 10.25
CA SER A 60 3.12 -14.10 10.35
C SER A 60 3.50 -13.72 11.80
N SER A 61 3.16 -14.53 12.80
CA SER A 61 3.21 -14.18 14.24
C SER A 61 4.60 -13.89 14.83
N LYS A 62 5.69 -14.19 14.11
CA LYS A 62 7.09 -14.00 14.54
C LYS A 62 7.50 -12.54 14.74
N HIS A 63 6.75 -11.57 14.20
CA HIS A 63 7.04 -10.14 14.36
C HIS A 63 5.84 -9.38 14.92
N LYS A 64 6.09 -8.26 15.64
CA LYS A 64 5.06 -7.41 16.26
C LYS A 64 3.96 -6.98 15.28
N HIS A 65 4.31 -6.68 14.03
CA HIS A 65 3.37 -6.30 12.97
C HIS A 65 2.85 -7.47 12.13
N GLY A 66 3.33 -8.69 12.37
CA GLY A 66 2.78 -9.89 11.75
C GLY A 66 1.58 -10.48 12.50
N LYS A 67 1.09 -9.81 13.56
CA LYS A 67 -0.18 -10.13 14.23
C LYS A 67 -1.33 -9.21 13.80
N TRP A 68 -1.20 -8.54 12.66
CA TRP A 68 -2.25 -7.66 12.15
C TRP A 68 -3.48 -8.45 11.74
N ASP A 69 -4.62 -8.05 12.29
CA ASP A 69 -5.94 -8.49 11.84
C ASP A 69 -6.40 -7.55 10.72
N TRP A 70 -6.17 -7.96 9.47
CA TRP A 70 -6.50 -7.15 8.30
C TRP A 70 -8.00 -6.91 8.16
N LYS A 71 -8.84 -7.88 8.52
CA LYS A 71 -10.30 -7.71 8.53
C LYS A 71 -10.68 -6.55 9.44
N LYS A 72 -10.23 -6.57 10.70
CA LYS A 72 -10.49 -5.48 11.66
C LYS A 72 -9.89 -4.14 11.21
N ILE A 73 -8.69 -4.14 10.65
CA ILE A 73 -8.00 -2.94 10.14
C ILE A 73 -8.80 -2.30 8.99
N VAL A 74 -9.25 -3.09 8.01
CA VAL A 74 -10.06 -2.62 6.88
C VAL A 74 -11.42 -2.13 7.34
N THR A 75 -12.12 -2.90 8.19
CA THR A 75 -13.43 -2.52 8.75
C THR A 75 -13.39 -1.16 9.44
N LYS A 76 -12.35 -0.90 10.27
CA LYS A 76 -12.15 0.38 10.94
C LYS A 76 -11.98 1.57 9.99
N ARG A 77 -11.61 1.34 8.73
CA ARG A 77 -11.40 2.38 7.73
C ARG A 77 -12.50 2.49 6.68
N LEU A 78 -13.56 1.69 6.75
CA LEU A 78 -14.65 1.69 5.74
C LEU A 78 -15.23 3.09 5.50
N LYS A 79 -15.44 3.87 6.56
CA LYS A 79 -15.99 5.24 6.47
C LYS A 79 -15.03 6.27 5.90
N ARG A 80 -13.74 5.94 5.69
CA ARG A 80 -12.74 6.88 5.17
C ARG A 80 -12.75 6.86 3.64
N CYS A 81 -13.49 7.77 3.02
CA CYS A 81 -13.65 7.80 1.56
C CYS A 81 -12.34 7.97 0.78
N LYS A 82 -11.34 8.63 1.39
CA LYS A 82 -9.99 8.84 0.81
C LYS A 82 -8.97 7.78 1.23
N LYS A 83 -9.41 6.66 1.82
CA LYS A 83 -8.51 5.54 2.15
C LYS A 83 -7.83 5.06 0.89
N PHE A 84 -6.56 4.70 0.99
CA PHE A 84 -5.84 3.98 -0.04
C PHE A 84 -5.72 2.54 0.44
N ASP A 85 -6.27 1.59 -0.30
CA ASP A 85 -6.23 0.16 -0.01
C ASP A 85 -5.76 -0.59 -1.24
N LEU A 86 -4.78 -1.47 -1.04
CA LEU A 86 -4.11 -2.20 -2.10
C LEU A 86 -3.89 -3.65 -1.67
N ALA A 87 -4.33 -4.56 -2.53
CA ALA A 87 -3.94 -5.95 -2.56
C ALA A 87 -3.06 -6.21 -3.78
N ILE A 88 -1.91 -6.85 -3.56
CA ILE A 88 -0.90 -7.16 -4.57
C ILE A 88 -0.91 -8.66 -4.78
N TRP A 89 -1.12 -9.09 -6.02
CA TRP A 89 -1.25 -10.47 -6.42
C TRP A 89 -0.20 -10.84 -7.45
N GLY A 90 0.41 -12.01 -7.33
CA GLY A 90 1.31 -12.59 -8.33
C GLY A 90 0.83 -14.00 -8.65
N ASN A 91 0.59 -14.30 -9.92
CA ASN A 91 0.08 -15.61 -10.37
C ASN A 91 -1.17 -16.07 -9.59
N GLY A 92 -2.06 -15.14 -9.26
CA GLY A 92 -3.28 -15.40 -8.49
C GLY A 92 -3.09 -15.54 -6.97
N ILE A 93 -1.87 -15.54 -6.47
CA ILE A 93 -1.55 -15.64 -5.04
C ILE A 93 -1.51 -14.25 -4.41
N LEU A 94 -2.16 -14.07 -3.25
CA LEU A 94 -2.06 -12.82 -2.49
C LEU A 94 -0.65 -12.68 -1.91
N CYS A 95 0.10 -11.71 -2.42
CA CYS A 95 1.51 -11.50 -2.12
C CYS A 95 1.75 -10.31 -1.17
N GLY A 96 0.86 -9.33 -1.17
CA GLY A 96 1.03 -8.11 -0.39
C GLY A 96 -0.28 -7.40 -0.08
N LEU A 97 -0.34 -6.73 1.07
CA LEU A 97 -1.44 -5.86 1.47
C LEU A 97 -0.88 -4.52 1.95
N SER A 98 -1.52 -3.43 1.54
CA SER A 98 -1.19 -2.08 2.00
C SER A 98 -2.47 -1.28 2.27
N LEU A 99 -2.46 -0.49 3.35
CA LEU A 99 -3.57 0.37 3.71
C LEU A 99 -3.06 1.71 4.26
N GLY A 100 -3.73 2.75 3.80
CA GLY A 100 -3.27 4.11 3.92
C GLY A 100 -4.37 5.12 3.72
N MET A 101 -3.99 6.36 3.51
CA MET A 101 -4.89 7.43 3.09
C MET A 101 -4.13 8.63 2.53
N VAL A 102 -4.80 9.39 1.69
CA VAL A 102 -4.33 10.72 1.30
C VAL A 102 -4.57 11.71 2.45
N SER A 103 -3.55 12.48 2.81
CA SER A 103 -3.59 13.45 3.91
C SER A 103 -4.55 14.62 3.64
N LYS A 104 -4.95 15.34 4.70
CA LYS A 104 -5.73 16.57 4.59
C LYS A 104 -4.85 17.62 3.85
N GLY A 105 -5.35 18.15 2.74
CA GLY A 105 -4.60 19.03 1.84
C GLY A 105 -3.92 18.31 0.66
N LYS A 106 -4.09 16.99 0.52
CA LYS A 106 -3.60 16.16 -0.60
C LYS A 106 -2.08 16.10 -0.81
N LYS A 107 -1.28 16.75 0.04
CA LYS A 107 0.18 16.83 -0.15
C LYS A 107 0.95 15.54 0.16
N THR A 108 0.34 14.56 0.83
CA THR A 108 1.04 13.33 1.23
C THR A 108 0.13 12.11 1.16
N ILE A 109 0.63 11.03 0.56
CA ILE A 109 0.00 9.71 0.57
C ILE A 109 0.64 8.91 1.70
N ARG A 110 -0.17 8.55 2.69
CA ARG A 110 0.29 7.80 3.86
C ARG A 110 0.09 6.33 3.65
N MET A 111 1.14 5.54 3.81
CA MET A 111 1.11 4.09 3.97
C MET A 111 1.22 3.80 5.46
N ASP A 112 0.09 3.49 6.09
CA ASP A 112 0.05 3.22 7.53
C ASP A 112 0.29 1.73 7.84
N PHE A 113 -0.07 0.86 6.89
CA PHE A 113 0.13 -0.58 6.96
C PHE A 113 0.70 -1.05 5.62
N LEU A 114 1.74 -1.88 5.68
CA LEU A 114 2.32 -2.58 4.55
C LEU A 114 2.82 -3.93 5.04
N GLN A 115 2.29 -5.03 4.50
CA GLN A 115 2.68 -6.38 4.84
C GLN A 115 2.85 -7.22 3.58
N ALA A 116 3.99 -7.91 3.48
CA ALA A 116 4.21 -8.98 2.52
C ALA A 116 3.66 -10.30 3.06
N CYS A 117 3.29 -11.20 2.15
CA CYS A 117 2.89 -12.56 2.48
C CYS A 117 4.00 -13.25 3.31
N PRO A 118 3.67 -13.88 4.45
CA PRO A 118 4.67 -14.51 5.31
C PRO A 118 5.13 -15.88 4.81
N VAL A 119 4.54 -16.39 3.74
CA VAL A 119 4.91 -17.66 3.10
C VAL A 119 5.43 -17.38 1.69
N LYS A 120 6.25 -18.30 1.17
CA LYS A 120 6.86 -18.17 -0.17
C LYS A 120 5.81 -17.81 -1.22
N HIS A 121 6.08 -16.77 -2.00
CA HIS A 121 5.16 -16.29 -3.03
C HIS A 121 5.91 -15.76 -4.28
N PRO A 122 5.23 -15.51 -5.42
CA PRO A 122 5.90 -15.13 -6.67
C PRO A 122 6.57 -13.73 -6.68
N LEU A 123 6.21 -12.86 -5.73
CA LEU A 123 6.65 -11.45 -5.69
C LEU A 123 7.58 -11.16 -4.51
N GLU A 124 8.39 -12.14 -4.09
CA GLU A 124 9.35 -11.97 -3.00
C GLU A 124 10.21 -10.73 -3.21
N LYS A 125 10.39 -9.94 -2.14
CA LYS A 125 11.17 -8.68 -2.12
C LYS A 125 10.63 -7.53 -2.98
N GLN A 126 9.56 -7.73 -3.76
CA GLN A 126 8.98 -6.71 -4.64
C GLN A 126 7.82 -5.92 -3.99
N ILE A 127 7.26 -6.41 -2.88
CA ILE A 127 6.03 -5.86 -2.29
C ILE A 127 6.14 -4.38 -1.90
N ALA A 128 7.24 -3.99 -1.27
CA ALA A 128 7.43 -2.60 -0.86
C ALA A 128 7.62 -1.68 -2.07
N GLU A 129 8.35 -2.14 -3.09
CA GLU A 129 8.60 -1.39 -4.33
C GLU A 129 7.31 -1.14 -5.09
N ILE A 130 6.51 -2.19 -5.31
CA ILE A 130 5.20 -2.10 -5.95
C ILE A 130 4.28 -1.15 -5.17
N ALA A 131 4.15 -1.34 -3.84
CA ALA A 131 3.28 -0.50 -3.03
C ALA A 131 3.67 0.98 -3.05
N VAL A 132 4.98 1.27 -3.11
CA VAL A 132 5.51 2.64 -3.20
C VAL A 132 5.29 3.23 -4.59
N ALA A 133 5.50 2.46 -5.66
CA ALA A 133 5.21 2.89 -7.04
C ALA A 133 3.74 3.28 -7.19
N ILE A 134 2.84 2.45 -6.67
CA ILE A 134 1.41 2.73 -6.65
C ILE A 134 1.09 3.99 -5.85
N ALA A 135 1.66 4.14 -4.66
CA ALA A 135 1.47 5.34 -3.87
C ALA A 135 1.99 6.59 -4.60
N ALA A 136 3.12 6.54 -5.29
CA ALA A 136 3.61 7.67 -6.08
C ALA A 136 2.74 7.97 -7.32
N GLY A 137 2.19 6.93 -7.95
CA GLY A 137 1.39 7.02 -9.18
C GLY A 137 -0.04 7.51 -9.02
N GLN A 138 -0.55 7.73 -7.80
CA GLN A 138 -1.98 8.03 -7.58
C GLN A 138 -2.48 9.36 -8.17
N ARG A 139 -1.68 10.17 -8.87
CA ARG A 139 -2.11 11.42 -9.54
C ARG A 139 -3.03 12.34 -8.69
N VAL A 140 -2.92 12.28 -7.35
CA VAL A 140 -3.77 13.04 -6.42
C VAL A 140 -3.19 14.42 -6.09
N GLY A 141 -2.11 14.83 -6.75
CA GLY A 141 -1.36 16.06 -6.44
C GLY A 141 -0.56 15.96 -5.14
N ALA A 142 -0.18 14.75 -4.73
CA ALA A 142 0.69 14.57 -3.57
C ALA A 142 2.14 14.85 -3.93
N GLU A 143 2.83 15.53 -3.03
CA GLU A 143 4.25 15.86 -3.14
C GLU A 143 5.11 14.74 -2.53
N HIS A 144 4.52 13.90 -1.67
CA HIS A 144 5.24 12.91 -0.88
C HIS A 144 4.46 11.61 -0.68
N VAL A 145 5.18 10.49 -0.60
CA VAL A 145 4.74 9.24 0.05
C VAL A 145 5.33 9.18 1.45
N ALA A 146 4.55 8.77 2.44
CA ALA A 146 4.99 8.62 3.83
C ALA A 146 4.73 7.21 4.34
N ILE A 147 5.74 6.55 4.91
CA ILE A 147 5.62 5.26 5.59
C ILE A 147 5.72 5.48 7.10
N PHE A 148 4.80 4.88 7.85
CA PHE A 148 4.70 5.01 9.30
C PHE A 148 5.22 3.77 10.02
N ASN A 149 5.89 4.00 11.15
CA ASN A 149 6.33 3.00 12.12
C ASN A 149 7.11 1.81 11.53
N PRO A 150 8.28 2.03 10.90
CA PRO A 150 9.20 0.94 10.60
C PRO A 150 9.47 0.11 11.86
N ILE A 151 9.37 -1.23 11.76
CA ILE A 151 9.38 -2.12 12.93
C ILE A 151 10.75 -2.31 13.57
N ASN A 152 11.81 -2.18 12.77
CA ASN A 152 13.19 -2.39 13.18
C ASN A 152 14.13 -1.66 12.20
N LYS A 153 15.43 -1.72 12.49
CA LYS A 153 16.47 -1.10 11.67
C LYS A 153 16.55 -1.69 10.26
N ASP A 154 16.30 -2.99 10.09
CA ASP A 154 16.37 -3.65 8.78
C ASP A 154 15.28 -3.15 7.83
N VAL A 155 14.05 -3.03 8.32
CA VAL A 155 12.92 -2.47 7.58
C VAL A 155 13.15 -0.99 7.28
N GLU A 156 13.69 -0.22 8.24
CA GLU A 156 14.08 1.17 7.99
C GLU A 156 15.14 1.28 6.88
N ASN A 157 16.18 0.44 6.92
CA ASN A 157 17.24 0.43 5.92
C ASN A 157 16.73 -0.02 4.55
N HIS A 158 15.79 -0.96 4.50
CA HIS A 158 15.09 -1.32 3.27
C HIS A 158 14.35 -0.10 2.68
N TYR A 159 13.59 0.65 3.49
CA TYR A 159 12.93 1.87 3.00
C TYR A 159 13.92 2.96 2.58
N LYS A 160 15.09 3.10 3.23
CA LYS A 160 16.14 4.01 2.77
C LYS A 160 16.63 3.68 1.37
N LYS A 161 16.81 2.39 1.04
CA LYS A 161 17.16 1.94 -0.32
C LYS A 161 16.09 2.31 -1.34
N LEU A 162 14.82 2.37 -0.93
CA LEU A 162 13.71 2.83 -1.76
C LEU A 162 13.61 4.36 -1.89
N GLY A 163 14.55 5.12 -1.32
CA GLY A 163 14.60 6.58 -1.36
C GLY A 163 13.82 7.28 -0.25
N PHE A 164 13.43 6.58 0.81
CA PHE A 164 12.78 7.21 1.96
C PHE A 164 13.80 7.79 2.94
N VAL A 165 13.51 8.98 3.46
CA VAL A 165 14.34 9.67 4.46
C VAL A 165 13.52 10.12 5.66
N ARG A 166 14.15 10.18 6.84
CA ARG A 166 13.58 10.84 8.02
C ARG A 166 13.81 12.34 7.86
N LYS A 167 12.72 13.12 7.75
CA LYS A 167 12.80 14.58 7.65
C LYS A 167 11.59 15.25 8.32
N LYS A 168 11.76 16.52 8.68
CA LYS A 168 10.63 17.39 9.05
C LYS A 168 9.89 17.77 7.77
N ILE A 169 8.57 17.62 7.76
CA ILE A 169 7.70 18.02 6.65
C ILE A 169 6.62 18.95 7.22
N TYR A 170 6.41 20.09 6.57
CA TYR A 170 5.47 21.15 7.00
C TYR A 170 5.68 21.57 8.47
N ASN A 171 6.94 21.78 8.89
CA ASN A 171 7.35 22.10 10.26
C ASN A 171 6.90 21.10 11.34
N ARG A 172 6.43 19.91 10.94
CA ARG A 172 6.02 18.84 11.85
C ARG A 172 7.03 17.70 11.77
N TYR A 173 7.60 17.34 12.92
CA TYR A 173 8.31 16.08 13.06
C TYR A 173 7.34 15.02 13.58
N LEU A 174 6.97 14.07 12.72
CA LEU A 174 6.26 12.88 13.16
C LEU A 174 7.31 11.84 13.57
N ARG A 175 7.26 11.39 14.82
CA ARG A 175 8.13 10.30 15.28
C ARG A 175 7.84 9.07 14.43
N ASN A 176 8.91 8.40 14.00
CA ASN A 176 8.85 7.14 13.25
C ASN A 176 8.07 7.22 11.93
N VAL A 177 8.28 8.30 11.19
CA VAL A 177 7.79 8.44 9.81
C VAL A 177 8.96 8.71 8.87
N MET A 178 8.92 8.09 7.70
CA MET A 178 9.87 8.34 6.62
C MET A 178 9.12 8.83 5.39
N TYR A 179 9.75 9.70 4.60
CA TYR A 179 9.14 10.35 3.44
C TYR A 179 9.97 10.11 2.19
N LYS A 180 9.29 9.90 1.06
CA LYS A 180 9.86 9.92 -0.29
C LYS A 180 9.16 11.01 -1.09
N ALA A 181 9.91 11.84 -1.81
CA ALA A 181 9.32 12.83 -2.70
C ALA A 181 8.72 12.14 -3.93
N ILE A 182 7.57 12.62 -4.38
CA ILE A 182 6.98 12.24 -5.67
C ILE A 182 7.49 13.28 -6.68
N PRO A 183 8.21 12.87 -7.73
CA PRO A 183 8.65 13.80 -8.76
C PRO A 183 7.44 14.56 -9.32
N SER A 184 7.56 15.89 -9.44
CA SER A 184 6.59 16.67 -10.21
C SER A 184 6.58 16.17 -11.64
N LYS A 185 5.39 15.94 -12.21
CA LYS A 185 5.28 15.73 -13.65
C LYS A 185 5.76 17.03 -14.32
N SER A 186 6.90 16.96 -15.01
CA SER A 186 7.39 17.97 -15.95
C SER A 186 6.43 18.13 -17.11
#